data_AF-A0A257UG21-F1
#
_entry.id   AF-A0A257UG21-F1
#
_cell.length_a   1.000
_cell.length_b   1.000
_cell.length_c   1.000
_cell.angle_alpha   90.00
_cell.angle_beta   90.00
_cell.angle_gamma   90.00
#
_symmetry.space_group_name_H-M   'P 1'
#
loop_
_entity.id
_entity.type
_entity.pdbx_description
1 polymer ?
#
loop_
_entity_poly.entity_id
_entity_poly.type
_entity_poly.pdbx_seq_one_letter_code
_entity_poly.pdbx_strand_id
1 'polypeptide(L)'
;MSAVSDFRGKVEKVFERTPRGLLGLVDDLLRLGGQDGLSLTWHDGRCCVRTLSGGPQEATEIRVPKSVFRAILARVAVLCNERSRDSVWPYGGEGELAMSHGSASLLRIEFVNRPGEQRLVIDQVSGKT
;
A
#
# COMPACT_ATOMS: atom_id res chain seq x y z
N MET A 1 -8.99 -24.52 6.47
CA MET A 1 -8.89 -23.11 6.93
C MET A 1 -8.40 -22.32 5.74
N SER A 2 -9.22 -21.39 5.24
CA SER A 2 -9.16 -20.91 3.85
C SER A 2 -8.21 -19.71 3.69
N ALA A 3 -7.57 -19.55 2.52
CA ALA A 3 -6.63 -18.46 2.22
C ALA A 3 -7.19 -17.05 2.50
N VAL A 4 -8.51 -16.88 2.31
CA VAL A 4 -9.24 -15.63 2.59
C VAL A 4 -9.16 -15.22 4.07
N SER A 5 -9.20 -16.18 5.01
CA SER A 5 -9.09 -15.87 6.44
C SER A 5 -7.68 -15.45 6.85
N ASP A 6 -6.65 -15.92 6.13
CA ASP A 6 -5.25 -15.55 6.39
C ASP A 6 -4.96 -14.13 5.88
N PHE A 7 -5.40 -13.78 4.67
CA PHE A 7 -5.23 -12.44 4.12
C PHE A 7 -5.91 -11.36 4.97
N ARG A 8 -7.17 -11.58 5.34
CA ARG A 8 -7.91 -10.64 6.19
C ARG A 8 -7.19 -10.38 7.51
N GLY A 9 -6.72 -11.44 8.18
CA GLY A 9 -5.99 -11.30 9.44
C GLY A 9 -4.67 -10.53 9.28
N LYS A 10 -3.95 -10.72 8.17
CA LYS A 10 -2.75 -9.93 7.84
C LYS A 10 -3.07 -8.46 7.66
N VAL A 11 -4.13 -8.13 6.90
CA VAL A 11 -4.56 -6.74 6.69
C VAL A 11 -4.98 -6.09 8.02
N GLU A 12 -5.84 -6.75 8.80
CA GLU A 12 -6.28 -6.24 10.09
C GLU A 12 -5.08 -5.94 11.01
N LYS A 13 -4.10 -6.85 11.07
CA LYS A 13 -2.86 -6.67 11.84
C LYS A 13 -2.01 -5.48 11.38
N VAL A 14 -1.95 -5.20 10.07
CA VAL A 14 -1.22 -4.02 9.56
C VAL A 14 -1.84 -2.72 10.06
N PHE A 15 -3.17 -2.66 10.14
CA PHE A 15 -3.91 -1.47 10.58
C PHE A 15 -4.16 -1.39 12.09
N GLU A 16 -3.76 -2.42 12.86
CA GLU A 16 -3.69 -2.31 14.32
C GLU A 16 -2.69 -1.21 14.74
N ARG A 17 -2.89 -0.63 15.93
CA ARG A 17 -2.00 0.42 16.42
C ARG A 17 -0.57 -0.10 16.54
N THR A 18 0.26 0.25 15.56
CA THR A 18 1.69 -0.04 15.59
C THR A 18 2.40 0.96 16.51
N PRO A 19 3.34 0.52 17.37
CA PRO A 19 4.19 1.41 18.17
C PRO A 19 5.00 2.40 17.32
N ARG A 20 5.23 2.05 16.05
CA ARG A 20 5.98 2.85 15.07
C ARG A 20 5.11 3.90 14.35
N GLY A 21 3.83 4.04 14.73
CA GLY A 21 2.89 4.99 14.16
C GLY A 21 2.72 4.86 12.64
N LEU A 22 2.50 5.98 11.96
CA LEU A 22 2.28 6.01 10.50
C LEU A 22 3.45 5.39 9.71
N LEU A 23 4.69 5.56 10.15
CA LEU A 23 5.86 5.02 9.45
C LEU A 23 5.85 3.50 9.44
N GLY A 24 5.63 2.88 10.61
CA GLY A 24 5.52 1.42 10.69
C GLY A 24 4.34 0.87 9.90
N LEU A 25 3.21 1.60 9.88
CA LEU A 25 2.05 1.22 9.07
C LEU A 25 2.40 1.18 7.58
N VAL A 26 3.11 2.20 7.08
CA VAL A 26 3.56 2.24 5.68
C VAL A 26 4.55 1.12 5.39
N ASP A 27 5.53 0.88 6.27
CA ASP A 27 6.50 -0.21 6.10
C ASP A 27 5.82 -1.58 6.04
N ASP A 28 4.82 -1.80 6.89
CA ASP A 28 4.09 -3.07 6.96
C ASP A 28 3.17 -3.25 5.73
N LEU A 29 2.57 -2.17 5.21
CA LEU A 29 1.84 -2.16 3.93
C LEU A 29 2.76 -2.48 2.74
N LEU A 30 3.94 -1.86 2.67
CA LEU A 30 4.91 -2.12 1.61
C LEU A 30 5.41 -3.57 1.67
N ARG A 31 5.63 -4.11 2.87
CA ARG A 31 6.00 -5.52 3.04
C ARG A 31 4.91 -6.47 2.55
N LEU A 32 3.65 -6.23 2.93
CA LEU A 32 2.53 -7.05 2.47
C LEU A 32 2.33 -6.91 0.95
N GLY A 33 2.48 -5.71 0.41
CA GLY A 33 2.43 -5.41 -1.03
C GLY A 33 3.51 -6.13 -1.83
N GLY A 34 4.72 -6.23 -1.28
CA GLY A 34 5.80 -6.97 -1.92
C GLY A 34 5.66 -8.50 -1.89
N GLN A 35 4.72 -9.04 -1.11
CA GLN A 35 4.46 -10.49 -1.06
C GLN A 35 3.37 -10.91 -2.05
N ASP A 36 2.24 -10.20 -2.06
CA ASP A 36 1.03 -10.65 -2.77
C ASP A 36 0.53 -9.65 -3.83
N GLY A 37 1.17 -8.48 -3.94
CA GLY A 37 0.62 -7.31 -4.63
C GLY A 37 -0.62 -6.77 -3.91
N LEU A 38 -0.76 -5.46 -3.78
CA LEU A 38 -1.89 -4.85 -3.08
C LEU A 38 -2.53 -3.70 -3.84
N SER A 39 -3.85 -3.59 -3.71
CA SER A 39 -4.62 -2.41 -4.06
C SER A 39 -5.41 -1.94 -2.84
N LEU A 40 -5.34 -0.64 -2.56
CA LEU A 40 -6.07 0.03 -1.50
C LEU A 40 -6.88 1.16 -2.13
N THR A 41 -8.18 1.19 -1.85
CA THR A 41 -9.06 2.30 -2.25
C THR A 41 -9.77 2.84 -1.03
N TRP A 42 -9.79 4.16 -0.87
CA TRP A 42 -10.52 4.81 0.21
C TRP A 42 -11.88 5.32 -0.29
N HIS A 43 -12.93 5.02 0.47
CA HIS A 43 -14.28 5.54 0.25
C HIS A 43 -15.03 5.61 1.59
N ASP A 44 -15.66 6.75 1.87
CA ASP A 44 -16.58 6.94 3.01
C ASP A 44 -16.06 6.44 4.38
N GLY A 45 -14.83 6.84 4.74
CA GLY A 45 -14.22 6.48 6.03
C GLY A 45 -13.69 5.04 6.10
N ARG A 46 -13.73 4.31 4.98
CA ARG A 46 -13.25 2.94 4.87
C ARG A 46 -12.14 2.85 3.84
N CYS A 47 -11.20 1.95 4.12
CA CYS A 47 -10.21 1.50 3.17
C CYS A 47 -10.55 0.07 2.77
N CYS A 48 -10.81 -0.15 1.49
CA CYS A 48 -10.94 -1.46 0.90
C CYS A 48 -9.56 -1.92 0.43
N VAL A 49 -9.06 -3.02 0.98
CA VAL A 49 -7.76 -3.61 0.67
C VAL A 49 -7.97 -4.93 -0.05
N ARG A 50 -7.26 -5.13 -1.16
CA ARG A 50 -7.34 -6.33 -2.01
C ARG A 50 -5.94 -6.74 -2.43
N THR A 51 -5.73 -8.03 -2.66
CA THR A 51 -4.57 -8.49 -3.42
C THR A 51 -4.75 -8.14 -4.90
N LEU A 52 -3.66 -7.97 -5.65
CA LEU A 52 -3.75 -7.72 -7.10
C LEU A 52 -4.12 -8.98 -7.89
N SER A 53 -3.76 -10.15 -7.36
CA SER A 53 -4.08 -11.47 -7.93
C SER A 53 -5.46 -11.99 -7.52
N GLY A 54 -6.10 -11.39 -6.51
CA GLY A 54 -7.35 -11.86 -5.93
C GLY A 54 -8.60 -11.34 -6.63
N GLY A 55 -9.68 -12.11 -6.53
CA GLY A 55 -11.00 -11.71 -7.04
C GLY A 55 -11.70 -10.68 -6.14
N PRO A 56 -12.81 -10.06 -6.60
CA PRO A 56 -13.55 -9.03 -5.84
C PRO A 56 -14.05 -9.48 -4.46
N GLN A 57 -14.21 -10.80 -4.25
CA GLN A 57 -14.63 -11.40 -2.98
C GLN A 57 -13.51 -11.49 -1.93
N GLU A 58 -12.25 -11.24 -2.32
CA GLU A 58 -11.08 -11.29 -1.43
C GLU A 58 -10.70 -9.89 -0.90
N ALA A 59 -11.70 -9.04 -0.69
CA ALA A 59 -11.52 -7.70 -0.16
C ALA A 59 -11.67 -7.67 1.37
N THR A 60 -10.78 -6.94 2.03
CA THR A 60 -10.90 -6.62 3.46
C THR A 60 -11.17 -5.13 3.63
N GLU A 61 -12.23 -4.78 4.35
CA GLU A 61 -12.56 -3.39 4.66
C GLU A 61 -12.13 -3.02 6.09
N ILE A 62 -11.35 -1.94 6.20
CA ILE A 62 -10.87 -1.40 7.46
C ILE A 62 -11.37 0.04 7.63
N ARG A 63 -11.76 0.43 8.84
CA ARG A 63 -12.06 1.84 9.15
C ARG A 63 -10.77 2.64 9.19
N VAL A 64 -10.63 3.60 8.28
CA VAL A 64 -9.45 4.45 8.19
C VAL A 64 -9.91 5.89 7.98
N PRO A 65 -9.60 6.82 8.91
CA PRO A 65 -9.91 8.23 8.70
C PRO A 65 -9.26 8.74 7.41
N LYS A 66 -9.95 9.63 6.68
CA LYS A 66 -9.44 10.21 5.43
C LYS A 66 -8.05 10.83 5.62
N SER A 67 -7.81 11.49 6.75
CA SER A 67 -6.52 12.09 7.09
C SER A 67 -5.39 11.07 7.17
N VAL A 68 -5.64 9.91 7.78
CA VAL A 68 -4.66 8.81 7.90
C VAL A 68 -4.35 8.24 6.52
N PHE A 69 -5.38 7.98 5.69
CA PHE A 69 -5.15 7.46 4.34
C PHE A 69 -4.33 8.45 3.49
N ARG A 70 -4.64 9.75 3.55
CA ARG A 70 -3.85 10.79 2.87
C ARG A 70 -2.41 10.86 3.38
N ALA A 71 -2.19 10.61 4.68
CA ALA A 71 -0.86 10.59 5.27
C ALA A 71 -0.04 9.38 4.80
N ILE A 72 -0.67 8.21 4.64
CA ILE A 72 -0.07 7.03 4.00
C ILE A 72 0.40 7.39 2.58
N LEU A 73 -0.50 7.93 1.76
CA LEU A 73 -0.18 8.32 0.38
C LEU A 73 0.93 9.37 0.30
N ALA A 74 0.90 10.38 1.18
CA ALA A 74 1.95 11.40 1.24
C ALA A 74 3.30 10.80 1.62
N ARG A 75 3.35 9.87 2.58
CA ARG A 75 4.60 9.20 2.94
C ARG A 75 5.12 8.33 1.79
N VAL A 76 4.25 7.61 1.10
CA VAL A 76 4.62 6.84 -0.09
C VAL A 76 5.22 7.75 -1.18
N ALA A 77 4.61 8.90 -1.44
CA ALA A 77 5.14 9.88 -2.40
C ALA A 77 6.55 10.35 -2.03
N VAL A 78 6.79 10.63 -0.73
CA VAL A 78 8.12 11.00 -0.22
C VAL A 78 9.12 9.86 -0.47
N LEU A 79 8.76 8.61 -0.15
CA LEU A 79 9.65 7.46 -0.35
C LEU A 79 10.01 7.27 -1.84
N CYS A 80 9.05 7.47 -2.76
CA CYS A 80 9.32 7.38 -4.20
C CYS A 80 10.32 8.47 -4.63
N ASN A 81 10.15 9.70 -4.11
CA ASN A 81 11.03 10.82 -4.39
C ASN A 81 12.41 10.72 -3.71
N GLU A 82 12.51 10.03 -2.57
CA GLU A 82 13.79 9.68 -1.94
C GLU A 82 14.61 8.74 -2.84
N ARG A 83 13.94 7.79 -3.54
CA ARG A 83 14.60 6.87 -4.47
C ARG A 83 14.96 7.53 -5.80
N SER A 84 13.99 8.20 -6.42
CA SER A 84 14.15 8.88 -7.71
C SER A 84 13.56 10.27 -7.59
N ARG A 85 14.45 11.26 -7.59
CA ARG A 85 14.09 12.66 -7.35
C ARG A 85 13.01 13.11 -8.32
N ASP A 86 11.98 13.77 -7.78
CA ASP A 86 10.85 14.34 -8.53
C ASP A 86 10.11 13.32 -9.41
N SER A 87 10.14 12.04 -9.06
CA SER A 87 9.47 10.96 -9.80
C SER A 87 7.95 11.01 -9.70
N VAL A 88 7.42 11.48 -8.58
CA VAL A 88 5.97 11.57 -8.33
C VAL A 88 5.56 12.90 -7.72
N TRP A 89 4.30 13.27 -7.94
CA TRP A 89 3.71 14.47 -7.36
C TRP A 89 2.99 14.14 -6.04
N PRO A 90 2.82 15.10 -5.12
CA PRO A 90 2.10 14.88 -3.86
C PRO A 90 0.67 14.33 -4.01
N TYR A 91 0.06 14.56 -5.18
CA TYR A 91 -1.32 14.18 -5.49
C TYR A 91 -1.46 12.91 -6.32
N GLY A 92 -0.35 12.28 -6.71
CA GLY A 92 -0.35 11.04 -7.46
C GLY A 92 0.82 10.90 -8.42
N GLY A 93 0.92 9.71 -9.00
CA GLY A 93 1.95 9.35 -9.97
C GLY A 93 2.31 7.87 -9.89
N GLU A 94 3.28 7.51 -10.71
CA GLU A 94 3.88 6.18 -10.74
C GLU A 94 5.34 6.30 -10.32
N GLY A 95 5.75 5.49 -9.35
CA GLY A 95 7.09 5.51 -8.80
C GLY A 95 7.57 4.12 -8.45
N GLU A 96 8.78 4.05 -7.93
CA GLU A 96 9.39 2.79 -7.52
C GLU A 96 9.90 2.91 -6.08
N LEU A 97 9.95 1.79 -5.37
CA LEU A 97 10.58 1.67 -4.05
C LEU A 97 11.45 0.42 -3.99
N ALA A 98 12.62 0.53 -3.39
CA ALA A 98 13.46 -0.63 -3.10
C ALA A 98 13.17 -1.13 -1.69
N MET A 99 12.88 -2.42 -1.54
CA MET A 99 12.70 -3.03 -0.22
C MET A 99 14.06 -3.18 0.48
N SER A 100 14.20 -2.62 1.68
CA SER A 100 15.48 -2.53 2.39
C SER A 100 16.00 -3.87 2.93
N HIS A 101 15.16 -4.90 3.01
CA HIS A 101 15.48 -6.18 3.65
C HIS A 101 14.98 -7.38 2.82
N GLY A 102 15.92 -8.05 2.13
CA GLY A 102 15.68 -9.31 1.40
C GLY A 102 15.51 -9.12 -0.11
N SER A 103 16.47 -9.68 -0.87
CA SER A 103 16.50 -9.85 -2.33
C SER A 103 15.87 -8.72 -3.15
N ALA A 104 16.64 -7.63 -3.38
CA ALA A 104 16.47 -6.59 -4.43
C ALA A 104 15.07 -6.43 -5.06
N SER A 105 14.02 -6.45 -4.23
CA SER A 105 12.65 -6.47 -4.73
C SER A 105 12.23 -5.03 -4.91
N LEU A 106 12.08 -4.67 -6.17
CA LEU A 106 11.59 -3.38 -6.59
C LEU A 106 10.06 -3.44 -6.56
N LEU A 107 9.46 -2.52 -5.83
CA LEU A 107 8.02 -2.32 -5.84
C LEU A 107 7.68 -1.22 -6.84
N ARG A 108 6.74 -1.49 -7.73
CA ARG A 108 6.07 -0.46 -8.51
C ARG A 108 4.93 0.09 -7.67
N ILE A 109 4.88 1.40 -7.59
CA ILE A 109 3.87 2.15 -6.85
C ILE A 109 3.07 2.97 -7.84
N GLU A 110 1.75 2.91 -7.73
CA GLU A 110 0.86 3.84 -8.41
C GLU A 110 -0.14 4.38 -7.39
N PHE A 111 -0.35 5.68 -7.36
CA PHE A 111 -1.29 6.26 -6.40
C PHE A 111 -1.98 7.52 -6.90
N VAL A 112 -3.13 7.81 -6.29
CA VAL A 112 -3.89 9.05 -6.46
C VAL A 112 -4.27 9.56 -5.09
N ASN A 113 -4.03 10.84 -4.81
CA ASN A 113 -4.32 11.50 -3.53
C ASN A 113 -5.11 12.81 -3.75
N ARG A 114 -6.21 12.73 -4.49
CA ARG A 114 -7.06 13.89 -4.82
C ARG A 114 -8.30 13.93 -3.91
N PRO A 115 -8.97 15.09 -3.74
CA PRO A 115 -10.14 15.19 -2.87
C PRO A 115 -11.26 14.19 -3.16
N GLY A 116 -11.46 13.85 -4.45
CA GLY A 116 -12.49 12.92 -4.92
C GLY A 116 -12.03 11.48 -5.19
N GLU A 117 -10.72 11.20 -5.15
CA GLU A 117 -10.19 9.86 -5.40
C GLU A 117 -8.90 9.64 -4.62
N GLN A 118 -8.87 8.56 -3.87
CA GLN A 118 -7.73 8.14 -3.08
C GLN A 118 -7.51 6.64 -3.25
N ARG A 119 -6.41 6.29 -3.91
CA ARG A 119 -6.02 4.89 -4.11
C ARG A 119 -4.51 4.73 -4.08
N LEU A 120 -4.09 3.51 -3.76
CA LEU A 120 -2.70 3.07 -3.79
C LEU A 120 -2.67 1.67 -4.37
N VAL A 121 -1.74 1.44 -5.28
CA VAL A 121 -1.38 0.15 -5.83
C VAL A 121 0.09 -0.08 -5.54
N ILE A 122 0.40 -1.25 -5.01
CA ILE A 122 1.76 -1.73 -4.72
C ILE A 122 1.90 -3.05 -5.45
N ASP A 123 2.77 -3.09 -6.45
CA ASP A 123 3.01 -4.29 -7.24
C ASP A 123 4.49 -4.69 -7.15
N GLN A 124 4.76 -5.98 -7.15
CA GLN A 124 6.12 -6.48 -7.17
C GLN A 124 6.62 -6.53 -8.61
N VAL A 125 7.70 -5.83 -8.91
CA VAL A 125 8.38 -5.98 -10.20
C VAL A 125 9.15 -7.29 -10.17
N SER A 126 8.57 -8.35 -10.70
CA SER A 126 9.31 -9.57 -10.97
C SER A 126 10.37 -9.25 -12.01
N GLY A 127 11.65 -9.29 -11.61
CA GLY A 127 12.75 -9.30 -12.57
C GLY A 127 12.52 -10.48 -13.51
N LYS A 128 12.24 -10.21 -14.78
CA LYS A 128 12.38 -11.24 -15.81
C LYS A 128 13.87 -11.63 -15.82
N THR A 129 14.17 -12.79 -15.27
CA THR A 129 15.41 -13.51 -15.56
C THR A 129 15.35 -14.06 -16.98
#